data_AF-A0A6I4SJH4-F1
#
_entry.id   AF-A0A6I4SJH4-F1
#
_cell.length_a   1.000
_cell.length_b   1.000
_cell.length_c   1.000
_cell.angle_alpha   90.00
_cell.angle_beta   90.00
_cell.angle_gamma   90.00
#
_symmetry.space_group_name_H-M   'P 1'
#
loop_
_entity.id
_entity.type
_entity.pdbx_description
1 polymer ?
#
loop_
_entity_poly.entity_id
_entity_poly.type
_entity_poly.pdbx_seq_one_letter_code
_entity_poly.pdbx_strand_id
1 'polypeptide(L)' 'MDKVTIQVLPDGRVSRMNAATLLGKSSKTLAEWQRLGIGPKSFLVGGRRFYWLAELQSYASGQTPVRPLND' A
#
# COMPACT_ATOMS: atom_id res chain seq x y z
N MET A 1 -9.04 8.46 -20.58
CA MET A 1 -8.65 7.90 -19.26
C MET A 1 -7.59 6.85 -19.50
N ASP A 2 -6.36 7.08 -19.03
CA ASP A 2 -5.32 6.05 -18.99
C ASP A 2 -5.75 4.92 -18.04
N LYS A 3 -5.84 3.70 -18.57
CA LYS A 3 -6.09 2.50 -17.77
C LYS A 3 -4.78 2.02 -17.20
N VAL A 4 -4.65 2.08 -15.88
CA VAL A 4 -3.49 1.51 -15.21
C VAL A 4 -3.79 0.08 -14.77
N THR A 5 -2.95 -0.86 -15.19
CA THR A 5 -3.07 -2.26 -14.81
C THR A 5 -2.21 -2.53 -13.59
N ILE A 6 -2.82 -3.05 -12.52
CA ILE A 6 -2.12 -3.52 -11.33
C ILE A 6 -2.26 -5.03 -11.24
N GLN A 7 -1.23 -5.69 -10.71
CA GLN A 7 -1.32 -7.11 -10.37
C GLN A 7 -1.63 -7.28 -8.89
N VAL A 8 -2.68 -8.04 -8.61
CA VAL A 8 -3.09 -8.47 -7.28
C VAL A 8 -2.84 -9.98 -7.22
N LEU A 9 -2.15 -10.43 -6.17
CA LEU A 9 -1.94 -11.86 -5.93
C LEU A 9 -3.27 -12.54 -5.57
N PRO A 10 -3.42 -13.86 -5.78
CA PRO A 10 -4.69 -14.56 -5.53
C PRO A 10 -5.24 -14.42 -4.12
N ASP A 11 -4.37 -14.16 -3.14
CA ASP A 11 -4.73 -13.94 -1.75
C ASP A 11 -5.07 -12.48 -1.41
N GLY A 12 -5.06 -11.58 -2.40
CA GLY A 12 -5.36 -10.16 -2.22
C GLY A 12 -4.16 -9.29 -1.87
N ARG A 13 -2.94 -9.84 -1.92
CA ARG A 13 -1.71 -9.07 -1.70
C ARG A 13 -1.33 -8.23 -2.91
N VAL A 14 -0.77 -7.06 -2.64
CA VAL A 14 -0.31 -6.10 -3.64
C VAL A 14 1.13 -5.72 -3.32
N SER A 15 2.01 -5.77 -4.32
CA SER A 15 3.40 -5.33 -4.17
C SER A 15 3.48 -3.83 -3.90
N ARG A 16 4.57 -3.35 -3.29
CA ARG A 16 4.78 -1.91 -3.09
C ARG A 16 4.65 -1.08 -4.38
N MET A 17 5.09 -1.62 -5.52
CA MET A 17 4.99 -0.93 -6.80
C MET A 17 3.53 -0.73 -7.20
N ASN A 18 2.75 -1.81 -7.22
CA ASN A 18 1.32 -1.76 -7.57
C ASN A 18 0.49 -0.98 -6.56
N ALA A 19 0.87 -1.02 -5.28
CA ALA A 19 0.28 -0.20 -4.24
C ALA A 19 0.52 1.29 -4.49
N ALA A 20 1.74 1.67 -4.91
CA ALA A 20 2.06 3.05 -5.25
C ALA A 20 1.18 3.54 -6.40
N THR A 21 1.08 2.70 -7.43
CA THR A 21 0.24 2.93 -8.59
C THR A 21 -1.23 3.12 -8.21
N LEU A 22 -1.79 2.27 -7.34
CA LEU A 22 -3.14 2.41 -6.81
C LEU A 22 -3.39 3.75 -6.11
N LEU A 23 -2.40 4.22 -5.35
CA LEU A 23 -2.52 5.43 -4.54
C LEU A 23 -2.11 6.71 -5.31
N GLY A 24 -1.73 6.60 -6.58
CA GLY A 24 -1.18 7.72 -7.35
C GLY A 24 0.12 8.29 -6.74
N LYS A 25 0.96 7.42 -6.16
CA LYS A 25 2.24 7.78 -5.53
C LYS A 25 3.40 7.02 -6.17
N SER A 26 4.61 7.42 -5.82
CA SER A 26 5.82 6.66 -6.20
C SER A 26 6.10 5.54 -5.19
N SER A 27 6.75 4.46 -5.62
CA SER A 27 7.21 3.39 -4.73
C SER A 27 8.18 3.91 -3.66
N LYS A 28 8.97 4.94 -3.99
CA LYS A 28 9.85 5.67 -3.05
C LYS A 28 9.05 6.35 -1.94
N THR A 29 7.93 6.99 -2.28
CA THR A 29 7.02 7.60 -1.30
C THR A 29 6.53 6.56 -0.30
N LEU A 30 6.10 5.38 -0.75
CA LEU A 30 5.66 4.30 0.13
C LEU A 30 6.79 3.72 1.00
N ALA A 31 8.01 3.65 0.46
CA ALA A 31 9.18 3.24 1.26
C ALA A 31 9.49 4.26 2.37
N GLU A 32 9.38 5.55 2.06
CA GLU A 32 9.56 6.62 3.05
C GLU A 32 8.45 6.63 4.10
N TRP A 33 7.20 6.45 3.68
CA TRP A 33 6.07 6.30 4.59
C TRP A 33 6.28 5.14 5.57
N GLN A 34 6.73 4.00 5.05
CA GLN A 34 7.10 2.85 5.89
C GLN A 34 8.26 3.16 6.85
N ARG A 35 9.27 3.95 6.43
CA ARG A 35 10.38 4.39 7.30
C ARG A 35 9.90 5.32 8.41
N LEU A 36 8.97 6.21 8.10
CA LEU A 36 8.37 7.18 9.02
C LEU A 36 7.25 6.59 9.89
N GLY A 37 6.83 5.34 9.63
CA GLY A 37 5.74 4.70 10.35
C GLY A 37 4.35 5.26 10.00
N ILE A 38 4.19 5.81 8.80
CA ILE A 38 2.93 6.38 8.29
C ILE A 38 2.42 5.61 7.07
N GLY A 39 1.14 5.82 6.72
CA GLY A 39 0.50 5.28 5.52
C GLY A 39 -0.27 3.97 5.75
N PRO A 40 -0.67 3.27 4.67
CA PRO A 40 -1.37 1.99 4.78
C PRO A 40 -0.44 0.91 5.34
N LYS A 41 -0.97 -0.02 6.13
CA LYS A 41 -0.20 -1.11 6.75
C LYS A 41 0.44 -1.96 5.66
N SER A 42 1.68 -2.33 5.94
CA SER A 42 2.45 -3.24 5.11
C SER A 42 3.01 -4.37 5.97
N PHE A 43 3.22 -5.53 5.34
CA PHE A 43 3.78 -6.71 5.98
C PHE A 43 4.91 -7.29 5.12
N LEU A 44 5.81 -8.05 5.74
CA LEU A 44 6.93 -8.70 5.06
C LEU A 44 6.56 -10.13 4.69
N VAL A 45 6.91 -10.51 3.46
CA VAL A 45 6.95 -11.90 3.03
C VAL A 45 8.24 -12.11 2.25
N GLY A 46 9.14 -12.96 2.77
CA GLY A 46 10.42 -13.28 2.12
C GLY A 46 11.26 -12.04 1.79
N GLY A 47 11.34 -11.06 2.70
CA GLY A 47 12.10 -9.82 2.50
C GLY A 47 11.44 -8.78 1.59
N ARG A 48 10.26 -9.07 1.02
CA ARG A 48 9.50 -8.12 0.19
C ARG A 48 8.30 -7.58 0.96
N ARG A 49 8.01 -6.27 0.78
CA ARG A 49 6.85 -5.62 1.39
C ARG A 49 5.61 -5.77 0.51
N PHE A 50 4.52 -6.14 1.15
CA PHE A 50 3.20 -6.28 0.57
C PHE A 50 2.17 -5.46 1.36
N TYR A 51 1.07 -5.17 0.67
CA TYR A 51 -0.09 -4.46 1.17
C TYR A 51 -1.33 -5.30 0.88
N TRP A 52 -2.36 -5.20 1.71
CA TRP A 52 -3.66 -5.77 1.39
C TRP A 52 -4.41 -4.84 0.46
N LEU A 53 -5.01 -5.37 -0.62
CA LEU A 53 -5.80 -4.57 -1.54
C LEU A 53 -6.92 -3.80 -0.83
N ALA A 54 -7.66 -4.48 0.06
CA ALA A 54 -8.76 -3.88 0.81
C ALA A 54 -8.29 -2.67 1.63
N GLU A 55 -7.13 -2.77 2.27
CA GLU A 55 -6.58 -1.67 3.06
C GLU A 55 -6.10 -0.51 2.19
N LEU A 56 -5.51 -0.78 1.03
CA LEU A 56 -5.15 0.26 0.06
C LEU A 56 -6.39 1.01 -0.44
N GLN A 57 -7.50 0.30 -0.68
CA GLN A 57 -8.77 0.90 -1.10
C GLN A 57 -9.38 1.75 0.04
N SER A 58 -9.41 1.22 1.26
CA SER A 58 -9.89 1.98 2.42
C SER A 58 -9.04 3.23 2.68
N TYR A 59 -7.73 3.15 2.50
CA TYR A 59 -6.83 4.30 2.59
C TYR A 59 -7.07 5.31 1.46
N ALA A 60 -7.20 4.85 0.22
CA ALA A 60 -7.45 5.72 -0.95
C ALA A 60 -8.80 6.46 -0.84
N SER A 61 -9.81 5.81 -0.24
CA SER A 61 -11.12 6.41 0.00
C SER A 61 -11.19 7.32 1.23
N GLY A 62 -10.11 7.41 2.01
CA GLY A 62 -10.05 8.22 3.24
C GLY A 62 -10.77 7.59 4.44
N GLN A 63 -11.27 6.35 4.33
CA GLN A 63 -11.94 5.63 5.43
C GLN A 63 -10.96 5.15 6.52
N THR A 64 -9.68 5.02 6.19
CA THR A 64 -8.64 4.63 7.15
C THR A 64 -7.66 5.78 7.37
N PRO A 65 -7.55 6.32 8.60
CA PRO A 65 -6.58 7.35 8.89
C PRO A 65 -5.15 6.82 8.79
N VAL A 66 -4.23 7.69 8.37
CA VAL A 66 -2.78 7.44 8.38
C VAL A 66 -2.36 7.12 9.82
N ARG A 67 -2.08 5.85 10.14
CA ARG A 67 -1.62 5.48 11.50
C ARG A 67 -0.18 5.99 11.72
N PRO A 68 0.14 6.44 12.94
CA PRO A 68 0.69 5.54 13.95
C PRO A 68 -0.37 5.28 15.00
N LEU A 69 -0.71 4.02 15.21
CA LEU A 69 -1.39 3.63 16.45
C LEU A 69 -0.47 2.58 17.04
N ASN A 70 0.20 3.02 18.11
CA ASN A 70 0.67 2.13 19.15
C ASN A 70 -0.51 1.26 19.57
N ASP A 71 -0.39 -0.03 19.26
CA ASP A 71 -0.87 -1.14 20.07
C ASP A 71 0.29 -2.14 20.11
#